data_AF-A0A494YRL1-F1
#
_entry.id   AF-A0A494YRL1-F1
#
_cell.length_a   1.000
_cell.length_b   1.000
_cell.length_c   1.000
_cell.angle_alpha   90.00
_cell.angle_beta   90.00
_cell.angle_gamma   90.00
#
_symmetry.space_group_name_H-M   'P 1'
#
loop_
_entity.id
_entity.type
_entity.pdbx_description
1 polymer ?
#
loop_
_entity_poly.entity_id
_entity_poly.type
_entity_poly.pdbx_seq_one_letter_code
_entity_poly.pdbx_strand_id
1 'polypeptide(L)'
;MNEDGTNNTGTMFMFSRLTAETPPWVIVVGFILIMLSVSATMMPAETNGLNQLPKRLYPHGTAVMTTLQPLSGAIGVSVFISILNSKQASYLESVANPTSKESITQAMVVGVENVYFIIFIITLIAVILSFIVYRARPVDENIPSKEKES
;
A
#
# COMPACT_ATOMS: atom_id res chain seq x y z
N MET A 1 29.28 12.96 -25.17
CA MET A 1 29.94 14.26 -25.00
C MET A 1 29.30 15.17 -26.06
N ASN A 2 28.25 15.94 -25.78
CA ASN A 2 27.97 16.74 -24.59
C ASN A 2 26.47 16.75 -24.25
N GLU A 3 26.21 16.80 -22.95
CA GLU A 3 24.98 17.32 -22.35
C GLU A 3 24.84 18.80 -22.73
N ASP A 4 23.65 19.21 -23.15
CA ASP A 4 23.07 20.51 -22.82
C ASP A 4 21.66 20.61 -23.39
N GLY A 5 20.71 21.03 -22.55
CA GLY A 5 19.39 21.43 -23.02
C GLY A 5 18.21 20.90 -22.23
N THR A 6 18.11 21.32 -20.96
CA THR A 6 16.96 22.14 -20.49
C THR A 6 15.51 21.63 -20.62
N ASN A 7 15.24 20.40 -21.02
CA ASN A 7 13.85 19.97 -21.27
C ASN A 7 13.23 19.14 -20.14
N ASN A 8 14.03 18.68 -19.16
CA ASN A 8 13.52 18.05 -17.94
C ASN A 8 13.11 19.07 -16.84
N THR A 9 13.47 20.34 -17.02
CA THR A 9 13.03 21.46 -16.16
C THR A 9 11.53 21.78 -16.37
N GLY A 10 10.99 21.51 -17.56
CA GLY A 10 9.58 21.74 -17.87
C GLY A 10 8.62 20.75 -17.18
N THR A 11 9.06 19.53 -16.91
CA THR A 11 8.28 18.52 -16.18
C THR A 11 8.24 18.82 -14.68
N MET A 12 9.32 19.36 -14.10
CA MET A 12 9.29 19.90 -12.73
C MET A 12 8.35 21.10 -12.60
N PHE A 13 8.26 21.95 -13.63
CA PHE A 13 7.30 23.06 -13.66
C PHE A 13 5.84 22.60 -13.73
N MET A 14 5.55 21.34 -14.08
CA MET A 14 4.18 20.82 -14.11
C MET A 14 3.65 20.32 -12.75
N PHE A 15 4.53 20.01 -11.79
CA PHE A 15 4.14 19.82 -10.38
C PHE A 15 3.56 21.11 -9.74
N SER A 16 3.65 22.27 -10.43
CA SER A 16 3.05 23.59 -10.14
C SER A 16 1.52 23.61 -9.97
N ARG A 17 0.83 22.49 -10.21
CA ARG A 17 -0.61 22.37 -9.97
C ARG A 17 -0.95 21.80 -8.58
N LEU A 18 0.03 21.66 -7.68
CA LEU A 18 -0.20 21.91 -6.25
C LEU A 18 -0.48 23.41 -6.12
N THR A 19 -1.67 23.80 -5.70
CA THR A 19 -2.09 25.21 -5.71
C THR A 19 -1.05 26.11 -5.01
N ALA A 20 -0.57 27.14 -5.72
CA ALA A 20 0.59 27.98 -5.38
C ALA A 20 0.48 28.81 -4.08
N GLU A 21 -0.67 28.80 -3.42
CA GLU A 21 -0.87 29.46 -2.12
C GLU A 21 -0.69 28.51 -0.92
N THR A 22 -0.49 27.21 -1.16
CA THR A 22 -0.34 26.24 -0.07
C THR A 22 1.05 26.40 0.55
N PRO A 23 1.16 26.77 1.84
CA PRO A 23 2.45 26.97 2.45
C PRO A 23 3.25 25.66 2.47
N PRO A 24 4.56 25.66 2.13
CA PRO A 24 5.40 24.47 2.17
C PRO A 24 5.39 23.77 3.54
N TRP A 25 5.19 24.54 4.62
CA TRP A 25 5.07 23.99 5.98
C TRP A 25 3.85 23.07 6.12
N VAL A 26 2.75 23.29 5.41
CA VAL A 26 1.56 22.43 5.47
C VAL A 26 1.87 21.05 4.87
N ILE A 27 2.62 21.01 3.77
CA ILE A 27 3.05 19.75 3.14
C ILE A 27 4.03 19.02 4.06
N VAL A 28 4.99 19.73 4.64
CA VAL A 28 5.97 19.15 5.58
C VAL A 28 5.27 18.61 6.83
N VAL A 29 4.37 19.38 7.44
CA VAL A 29 3.62 18.97 8.63
C VAL A 29 2.68 17.80 8.30
N GLY A 30 1.99 17.85 7.16
CA GLY A 30 1.14 16.75 6.69
C GLY A 30 1.93 15.46 6.46
N PHE A 31 3.12 15.57 5.87
CA PHE A 31 4.01 14.44 5.67
C PHE A 31 4.52 13.86 7.00
N ILE A 32 4.93 14.72 7.93
CA ILE A 32 5.34 14.31 9.28
C ILE A 32 4.18 13.59 9.99
N LEU A 33 2.97 14.13 9.95
CA LEU A 33 1.79 13.53 10.57
C LEU A 33 1.45 12.15 9.97
N ILE A 34 1.57 12.00 8.65
CA ILE A 34 1.39 10.69 7.99
C ILE A 34 2.47 9.71 8.46
N MET A 35 3.74 10.13 8.45
CA MET A 35 4.85 9.26 8.89
C MET A 35 4.69 8.84 10.37
N LEU A 36 4.25 9.75 11.24
CA LEU A 36 3.96 9.44 12.65
C LEU A 36 2.80 8.44 12.77
N SER A 37 1.73 8.62 12.00
CA SER A 37 0.56 7.73 12.02
C SER A 37 0.92 6.32 11.53
N VAL A 38 1.71 6.23 10.46
CA VAL A 38 2.22 4.97 9.92
C VAL A 38 3.10 4.27 10.95
N SER A 39 4.06 4.99 11.55
CA SER A 39 4.95 4.43 12.57
C SER A 39 4.18 3.94 13.80
N ALA A 40 3.22 4.74 14.28
CA ALA A 40 2.37 4.39 15.42
C ALA A 40 1.51 3.14 15.18
N THR A 41 1.26 2.78 13.92
CA THR A 41 0.46 1.60 13.56
C THR A 41 1.34 0.39 13.22
N MET A 42 2.43 0.58 12.47
CA MET A 42 3.30 -0.53 12.03
C MET A 42 4.07 -1.16 13.19
N MET A 43 4.63 -0.35 14.10
CA MET A 43 5.43 -0.86 15.21
C MET A 43 4.66 -1.79 16.16
N PRO A 44 3.46 -1.42 16.69
CA PRO A 44 2.67 -2.35 17.50
C PRO A 44 2.18 -3.55 16.69
N ALA A 45 1.94 -3.44 15.39
CA ALA A 45 1.55 -4.57 14.56
C ALA A 45 2.67 -5.62 14.45
N GLU A 46 3.89 -5.18 14.17
CA GLU A 46 5.07 -6.06 14.08
C GLU A 46 5.43 -6.67 15.44
N THR A 47 5.46 -5.84 16.49
CA THR A 47 5.78 -6.32 17.85
C THR A 47 4.70 -7.23 18.41
N ASN A 48 3.42 -6.90 18.30
CA ASN A 48 2.33 -7.80 18.74
C ASN A 48 2.26 -9.07 17.87
N GLY A 49 2.62 -9.00 16.59
CA GLY A 49 2.69 -10.17 15.72
C GLY A 49 3.76 -11.16 16.18
N LEU A 50 4.96 -10.67 16.51
CA LEU A 50 6.05 -11.51 17.03
C LEU A 50 5.80 -11.96 18.48
N ASN A 51 5.21 -11.13 19.33
CA ASN A 51 4.95 -11.44 20.73
C ASN A 51 3.89 -12.56 20.91
N GLN A 52 3.22 -12.98 19.84
CA GLN A 52 2.34 -14.16 19.81
C GLN A 52 3.09 -15.47 19.54
N LEU A 53 4.37 -15.42 19.16
CA LEU A 53 5.20 -16.60 18.93
C LEU A 53 6.04 -16.94 20.18
N PRO A 54 6.38 -18.22 20.42
CA PRO A 54 7.45 -18.58 21.35
C PRO A 54 8.77 -17.94 20.92
N LYS A 55 9.58 -17.43 21.87
CA LYS A 55 10.83 -16.67 21.60
C LYS A 55 11.79 -17.36 20.63
N ARG A 56 11.84 -18.70 20.60
CA ARG A 56 12.68 -19.47 19.66
C ARG A 56 12.34 -19.23 18.18
N LEU A 57 11.10 -18.81 17.88
CA LEU A 57 10.60 -18.62 16.52
C LEU A 57 10.66 -17.17 16.04
N TYR A 58 11.11 -16.21 16.88
CA TYR A 58 11.23 -14.81 16.47
C TYR A 58 12.07 -14.63 15.20
N PRO A 59 13.25 -15.28 15.04
CA PRO A 59 14.04 -15.14 13.81
C PRO A 59 13.30 -15.61 12.55
N HIS A 60 12.45 -16.64 12.67
CA HIS A 60 11.63 -17.14 11.56
C HIS A 60 10.43 -16.24 11.29
N GLY A 61 9.76 -15.76 12.34
CA GLY A 61 8.64 -14.81 12.22
C GLY A 61 9.06 -13.50 11.55
N THR A 62 10.20 -12.93 11.96
CA THR A 62 10.74 -11.71 11.35
C THR A 62 11.09 -11.93 9.88
N ALA A 63 11.74 -13.05 9.53
CA ALA A 63 12.07 -13.37 8.14
C ALA A 63 10.83 -13.52 7.25
N VAL A 64 9.74 -14.08 7.78
CA VAL A 64 8.46 -14.17 7.06
C VAL A 64 7.85 -12.78 6.87
N MET A 65 7.81 -11.94 7.90
CA MET A 65 7.25 -10.58 7.81
C MET A 65 7.97 -9.72 6.78
N THR A 66 9.30 -9.70 6.80
CA THR A 66 10.11 -8.90 5.86
C THR A 66 10.04 -9.43 4.42
N THR A 67 9.69 -10.70 4.22
CA THR A 67 9.45 -11.26 2.89
C THR A 67 8.04 -10.94 2.39
N LEU A 68 7.04 -11.09 3.25
CA LEU A 68 5.64 -10.90 2.89
C LEU A 68 5.29 -9.43 2.64
N GLN A 69 5.83 -8.48 3.42
CA GLN A 69 5.51 -7.06 3.29
C GLN A 69 5.75 -6.52 1.86
N PRO A 70 6.96 -6.63 1.27
CA PRO A 70 7.19 -6.16 -0.10
C PRO A 70 6.45 -6.99 -1.15
N LEU A 71 6.36 -8.31 -0.95
CA LEU A 71 5.67 -9.22 -1.87
C LEU A 71 4.18 -8.86 -2.00
N SER A 72 3.50 -8.64 -0.88
CA SER A 72 2.10 -8.21 -0.85
C SER A 72 1.91 -6.85 -1.53
N GLY A 73 2.84 -5.91 -1.32
CA GLY A 73 2.82 -4.60 -1.99
C GLY A 73 2.91 -4.73 -3.51
N ALA A 74 3.86 -5.52 -4.01
CA ALA A 74 4.06 -5.74 -5.44
C ALA A 74 2.85 -6.43 -6.10
N ILE A 75 2.30 -7.47 -5.44
CA ILE A 75 1.10 -8.17 -5.92
C ILE A 75 -0.09 -7.22 -5.98
N GLY A 76 -0.31 -6.42 -4.94
CA GLY A 76 -1.43 -5.45 -4.90
C GLY A 76 -1.39 -4.48 -6.07
N VAL A 77 -0.22 -3.85 -6.31
CA VAL A 77 -0.05 -2.91 -7.43
C VAL A 77 -0.28 -3.59 -8.78
N SER A 78 0.28 -4.79 -8.99
CA SER A 78 0.11 -5.54 -10.24
C SER A 78 -1.36 -5.85 -10.55
N VAL A 79 -2.11 -6.32 -9.54
CA VAL A 79 -3.53 -6.63 -9.69
C VAL A 79 -4.34 -5.38 -10.04
N PHE A 80 -4.10 -4.27 -9.35
CA PHE A 80 -4.84 -3.03 -9.60
C PHE A 80 -4.53 -2.42 -10.97
N ILE A 81 -3.27 -2.44 -11.41
CA ILE A 81 -2.89 -2.00 -12.76
C ILE A 81 -3.54 -2.89 -13.83
N SER A 82 -3.56 -4.21 -13.61
CA SER A 82 -4.20 -5.14 -14.54
C SER A 82 -5.70 -4.85 -14.70
N ILE A 83 -6.40 -4.65 -13.59
CA ILE A 83 -7.84 -4.29 -13.60
C ILE A 83 -8.08 -2.95 -14.29
N LEU A 84 -7.25 -1.95 -14.00
CA LEU A 84 -7.31 -0.64 -14.63
C LEU A 84 -7.19 -0.74 -16.15
N ASN A 85 -6.15 -1.43 -16.63
CA ASN A 85 -5.88 -1.62 -18.05
C ASN A 85 -7.00 -2.41 -18.73
N SER A 86 -7.50 -3.47 -18.08
CA SER A 86 -8.61 -4.27 -18.59
C SER A 86 -9.88 -3.43 -18.78
N LYS A 87 -10.21 -2.57 -17.79
CA LYS A 87 -11.39 -1.70 -17.88
C LYS A 87 -11.22 -0.60 -18.93
N GLN A 88 -10.03 0.00 -19.02
CA GLN A 88 -9.69 0.98 -20.06
C GLN A 88 -9.83 0.39 -21.46
N ALA A 89 -9.26 -0.80 -21.71
CA ALA A 89 -9.34 -1.48 -22.99
C ALA A 89 -10.79 -1.78 -23.39
N SER A 90 -11.57 -2.33 -22.45
CA SER A 90 -13.00 -2.61 -22.66
C SER A 90 -13.82 -1.35 -23.00
N TYR A 91 -13.53 -0.22 -22.36
CA TYR A 91 -14.20 1.04 -22.69
C TYR A 91 -13.83 1.53 -24.09
N LEU A 92 -12.54 1.46 -24.46
CA LEU A 92 -12.06 1.89 -25.78
C LEU A 92 -12.62 1.03 -26.93
N GLU A 93 -12.87 -0.26 -26.72
CA GLU A 93 -13.52 -1.12 -27.71
C GLU A 93 -15.00 -0.75 -27.95
N SER A 94 -15.66 -0.12 -26.97
CA SER A 94 -17.08 0.22 -27.04
C SER A 94 -17.37 1.56 -27.73
N VAL A 95 -16.35 2.39 -27.95
CA VAL A 95 -16.50 3.74 -28.49
C VAL A 95 -16.14 3.81 -29.98
N ALA A 96 -16.85 4.67 -30.72
CA ALA A 96 -16.66 4.79 -32.17
C ALA A 96 -15.27 5.34 -32.56
N ASN A 97 -14.67 6.19 -31.73
CA ASN A 97 -13.37 6.83 -31.98
C ASN A 97 -12.37 6.57 -30.84
N PRO A 98 -11.78 5.37 -30.75
CA PRO A 98 -10.90 4.98 -29.64
C PRO A 98 -9.59 5.79 -29.56
N THR A 99 -9.14 6.38 -30.66
CA THR A 99 -7.89 7.16 -30.73
C THR A 99 -8.08 8.64 -30.40
N SER A 100 -9.32 9.10 -30.19
CA SER A 100 -9.57 10.49 -29.83
C SER A 100 -9.06 10.79 -28.42
N LYS A 101 -8.53 12.01 -28.21
CA LYS A 101 -8.05 12.45 -26.88
C LYS A 101 -9.15 12.39 -25.82
N GLU A 102 -10.39 12.65 -26.20
CA GLU A 102 -11.54 12.59 -25.32
C GLU A 102 -11.83 11.14 -24.88
N SER A 103 -11.88 10.20 -25.83
CA SER A 103 -12.07 8.77 -25.53
C SER A 103 -10.98 8.21 -24.62
N ILE A 104 -9.71 8.56 -24.86
CA ILE A 104 -8.58 8.10 -24.03
C ILE A 104 -8.69 8.66 -22.61
N THR A 105 -9.04 9.95 -22.48
CA THR A 105 -9.23 10.58 -21.17
C THR A 105 -10.39 9.93 -20.40
N GLN A 106 -11.51 9.70 -21.07
CA GLN A 106 -12.67 9.05 -20.45
C GLN A 106 -12.41 7.59 -20.08
N ALA A 107 -11.68 6.84 -20.93
CA ALA A 107 -11.24 5.48 -20.60
C ALA A 107 -10.45 5.48 -19.28
N MET A 108 -9.54 6.45 -19.11
CA MET A 108 -8.75 6.58 -17.89
C MET A 108 -9.61 6.88 -16.67
N VAL A 109 -10.58 7.78 -16.78
CA VAL A 109 -11.52 8.11 -15.69
C VAL A 109 -12.31 6.86 -15.27
N VAL A 110 -12.94 6.17 -16.23
CA VAL A 110 -13.75 4.97 -15.95
C VAL A 110 -12.89 3.83 -15.38
N GLY A 111 -11.65 3.68 -15.85
CA GLY A 111 -10.71 2.68 -15.32
C GLY A 111 -10.34 2.96 -13.86
N VAL A 112 -10.00 4.21 -13.55
CA VAL A 112 -9.64 4.65 -12.19
C VAL A 112 -10.83 4.54 -11.24
N GLU A 113 -12.02 4.97 -11.66
CA GLU A 113 -13.26 4.84 -10.88
C GLU A 113 -13.52 3.37 -10.49
N ASN A 114 -13.41 2.46 -11.46
CA ASN A 114 -13.60 1.03 -11.23
C ASN A 114 -12.60 0.45 -10.22
N VAL A 115 -11.32 0.86 -10.29
CA VAL A 115 -10.31 0.45 -9.31
C VAL A 115 -10.64 0.99 -7.92
N TYR A 116 -11.02 2.26 -7.79
CA TYR A 116 -11.40 2.83 -6.49
C TYR A 116 -12.62 2.14 -5.88
N PHE A 117 -13.60 1.75 -6.70
CA PHE A 117 -14.75 0.99 -6.23
C PHE A 117 -14.35 -0.39 -5.67
N ILE A 118 -13.44 -1.10 -6.35
CA ILE A 118 -12.91 -2.38 -5.88
C ILE A 118 -12.11 -2.19 -4.59
N ILE A 119 -11.26 -1.16 -4.53
CA ILE A 119 -10.52 -0.80 -3.30
C ILE A 119 -11.50 -0.55 -2.16
N PHE A 120 -12.57 0.21 -2.39
CA PHE A 120 -13.59 0.48 -1.38
C PHE A 120 -14.22 -0.81 -0.83
N ILE A 121 -14.56 -1.78 -1.68
CA ILE A 121 -15.08 -3.09 -1.24
C ILE A 121 -14.02 -3.84 -0.41
N ILE A 122 -12.77 -3.90 -0.90
CA ILE A 122 -11.67 -4.58 -0.18
C ILE A 122 -11.43 -3.92 1.17
N THR A 123 -11.43 -2.59 1.24
CA THR A 123 -11.29 -1.83 2.47
C THR A 123 -12.45 -2.11 3.42
N LEU A 124 -13.69 -2.16 2.93
CA LEU A 124 -14.84 -2.49 3.76
C LEU A 124 -14.69 -3.89 4.39
N ILE A 125 -14.27 -4.88 3.60
CA ILE A 125 -13.99 -6.25 4.08
C ILE A 125 -12.84 -6.23 5.09
N ALA A 126 -11.75 -5.51 4.81
CA ALA A 126 -10.60 -5.41 5.71
C ALA A 126 -10.96 -4.76 7.05
N VAL A 127 -11.81 -3.74 7.04
CA VAL A 127 -12.33 -3.08 8.24
C VAL A 127 -13.21 -4.06 9.04
N ILE A 128 -14.13 -4.78 8.39
CA ILE A 128 -14.97 -5.79 9.05
C ILE A 128 -14.10 -6.89 9.68
N LEU A 129 -13.11 -7.41 8.94
CA LEU A 129 -12.16 -8.39 9.45
C LEU A 129 -11.33 -7.83 10.60
N SER A 130 -10.94 -6.55 10.55
CA SER A 130 -10.18 -5.91 11.63
C SER A 130 -10.97 -5.87 12.94
N PHE A 131 -12.30 -5.72 12.91
CA PHE A 131 -13.12 -5.81 14.11
C PHE A 131 -13.30 -7.25 14.62
N ILE A 132 -13.20 -8.25 13.73
CA ILE A 132 -13.38 -9.68 14.07
C ILE A 132 -12.09 -10.33 14.58
N VAL A 133 -10.91 -9.83 14.18
CA VAL A 133 -9.61 -10.29 14.68
C VAL A 133 -9.46 -9.87 16.15
N TYR A 134 -10.06 -10.67 17.03
CA TYR A 134 -10.06 -10.51 18.48
C TYR A 134 -8.85 -11.24 19.08
N ARG A 135 -7.85 -10.44 19.49
CA ARG A 135 -6.80 -10.71 20.50
C ARG A 135 -6.38 -12.18 20.66
N ALA A 136 -5.39 -12.60 19.87
CA ALA A 136 -4.65 -13.82 20.13
C ALA A 136 -3.97 -13.76 21.51
N ARG A 137 -4.22 -14.77 22.34
CA ARG A 137 -3.58 -14.93 23.64
C ARG A 137 -2.15 -15.48 23.43
N PRO A 138 -1.15 -14.99 24.19
CA PRO A 138 0.16 -15.61 24.17
C PRO A 138 0.02 -17.10 24.52
N VAL A 139 0.62 -17.97 23.71
CA VAL A 139 0.70 -19.40 24.02
C VAL A 139 1.73 -19.55 25.14
N ASP A 140 1.25 -19.66 26.38
CA ASP A 140 2.09 -20.05 27.52
C ASP A 140 2.55 -21.50 27.29
N GLU A 141 3.82 -21.66 26.90
CA GLU A 141 4.44 -22.97 26.79
C GLU A 141 4.76 -23.47 28.20
N ASN A 142 3.88 -24.29 28.78
CA ASN A 142 4.20 -25.17 29.89
C ASN A 142 5.28 -26.15 29.43
N ILE A 143 6.55 -25.74 29.55
CA ILE A 143 7.69 -26.65 29.40
C ILE A 143 7.85 -27.36 30.74
N PRO A 144 7.74 -28.71 30.82
CA PRO A 144 8.11 -29.43 32.02
C PRO A 144 9.57 -29.11 32.32
N SER A 145 9.84 -28.57 33.51
CA SER A 145 11.19 -28.36 34.01
C SER A 145 11.97 -29.65 33.79
N LYS A 146 13.04 -29.59 32.98
CA LYS A 146 14.01 -30.67 32.92
C LYS A 146 14.39 -31.00 34.35
N GLU A 147 13.96 -32.18 34.77
CA GLU A 147 14.16 -32.75 36.07
C GLU A 147 15.66 -32.83 36.33
N LYS A 148 16.03 -32.56 37.59
CA LYS A 148 17.37 -32.75 38.12
C LYS A 148 17.82 -34.18 37.83
N GLU A 149 18.90 -34.33 37.08
CA GLU A 149 19.86 -35.42 37.30
C GLU A 149 21.20 -34.72 37.51
N SER A 150 21.57 -34.47 38.77
CA SER A 150 22.29 -35.39 39.66
C SER A 150 23.74 -35.56 39.22
#